data_AF-A0A2D4HUF8-F1
#
_entry.id   AF-A0A2D4HUF8-F1
#
_cell.length_a   1.000
_cell.length_b   1.000
_cell.length_c   1.000
_cell.angle_alpha   90.00
_cell.angle_beta   90.00
_cell.angle_gamma   90.00
#
_symmetry.space_group_name_H-M   'P 1'
#
loop_
_entity.id
_entity.type
_entity.pdbx_description
1 polymer ?
#
loop_
_entity_poly.entity_id
_entity_poly.type
_entity_poly.pdbx_seq_one_letter_code
_entity_poly.pdbx_strand_id
1 'polypeptide(L)'
;VLISTEWGVPKYFVNGFNPEDLKKERYGRRLNVWDWTTQCLVQSIDVGEDSTPLEIRFLHNPDAAHGFVGCTFESSIHHFFKKEDGSWTAEKVIQIPNKAVTGWYFPEMPSFVTDFLISLDDRFIYLSNFLHGDVRQYDVTDPHCPRLTGQVFVGGNIYKDGVVTVIKD
;
A
#
# COMPACT_ATOMS: atom_id res chain seq x y z
N VAL A 1 -18.12 -4.27 10.88
CA VAL A 1 -16.68 -4.47 11.19
C VAL A 1 -15.99 -3.13 11.05
N LEU A 2 -14.96 -2.86 11.85
CA LEU A 2 -14.01 -1.78 11.57
C LEU A 2 -12.65 -2.42 11.29
N ILE A 3 -11.90 -1.89 10.33
CA ILE A 3 -10.50 -2.26 10.13
C ILE A 3 -9.64 -1.02 10.30
N SER A 4 -8.60 -1.12 11.11
CA SER A 4 -7.60 -0.07 11.29
C SER A 4 -6.23 -0.57 10.86
N THR A 5 -5.37 0.36 10.45
CA THR A 5 -4.02 0.08 9.96
C THR A 5 -2.95 0.61 10.91
N GLU A 6 -1.68 0.45 10.54
CA GLU A 6 -0.53 0.79 11.36
C GLU A 6 0.54 1.50 10.52
N TRP A 7 0.95 2.69 10.96
CA TRP A 7 2.08 3.40 10.35
C TRP A 7 3.38 3.16 11.11
N GLY A 8 3.50 3.70 12.32
CA GLY A 8 4.69 3.59 13.15
C GLY A 8 4.55 4.44 14.41
N VAL A 9 5.51 4.32 15.33
CA VAL A 9 5.50 5.14 16.54
C VAL A 9 6.06 6.54 16.22
N PRO A 10 5.36 7.65 16.57
CA PRO A 10 5.74 9.01 16.18
C PRO A 10 7.23 9.34 16.31
N LYS A 11 7.85 9.03 17.46
CA LYS A 11 9.25 9.35 17.74
C LYS A 11 10.27 8.83 16.70
N TYR A 12 9.91 7.83 15.90
CA TYR A 12 10.78 7.25 14.87
C TYR A 12 10.61 7.89 13.49
N PHE A 13 9.58 8.69 13.25
CA PHE A 13 9.33 9.28 11.93
C PHE A 13 9.07 10.79 11.93
N VAL A 14 8.82 11.44 13.08
CA VAL A 14 8.51 12.90 13.09
C VAL A 14 9.64 13.75 12.52
N ASN A 15 10.89 13.28 12.62
CA ASN A 15 12.08 13.97 12.14
C ASN A 15 12.54 13.48 10.76
N GLY A 16 11.70 12.71 10.07
CA GLY A 16 12.02 12.05 8.81
C GLY A 16 12.31 10.56 8.95
N PHE A 17 12.40 9.90 7.81
CA PHE A 17 12.68 8.46 7.72
C PHE A 17 14.14 8.17 8.11
N ASN A 18 14.33 7.19 9.00
CA ASN A 18 15.63 6.61 9.30
C ASN A 18 15.67 5.14 8.83
N PRO A 19 16.54 4.78 7.86
CA PRO A 19 16.69 3.41 7.39
C PRO A 19 17.12 2.43 8.49
N GLU A 20 17.86 2.92 9.48
CA GLU A 20 18.26 2.12 10.64
C GLU A 20 17.07 1.68 11.50
N ASP A 21 15.88 2.23 11.28
CA ASP A 21 14.70 1.90 12.06
C ASP A 21 13.90 0.73 11.47
N LEU A 22 14.22 0.32 10.24
CA LEU A 22 13.67 -0.89 9.61
C LEU A 22 14.06 -2.14 10.39
N LYS A 23 13.19 -3.14 10.38
CA LYS A 23 13.34 -4.47 11.00
C LYS A 23 13.51 -4.44 12.52
N LYS A 24 13.09 -3.34 13.14
CA LYS A 24 13.13 -3.12 14.59
C LYS A 24 11.74 -2.96 15.18
N GLU A 25 10.70 -3.39 14.46
CA GLU A 25 9.28 -3.28 14.84
C GLU A 25 8.84 -1.83 15.12
N ARG A 26 9.48 -0.87 14.45
CA ARG A 26 9.19 0.57 14.61
C ARG A 26 8.11 1.06 13.66
N TYR A 27 7.92 0.34 12.56
CA TYR A 27 6.90 0.55 11.55
C TYR A 27 5.86 -0.57 11.61
N GLY A 28 4.63 -0.19 11.29
CA GLY A 28 3.46 -1.04 11.33
C GLY A 28 3.52 -2.16 10.32
N ARG A 29 2.81 -3.26 10.62
CA ARG A 29 2.71 -4.39 9.70
C ARG A 29 1.36 -5.08 9.70
N ARG A 30 0.37 -4.56 10.43
CA ARG A 30 -0.89 -5.26 10.64
C ARG A 30 -2.10 -4.50 10.18
N LEU A 31 -3.08 -5.28 9.72
CA LEU A 31 -4.48 -4.90 9.72
C LEU A 31 -5.11 -5.39 11.00
N ASN A 32 -5.82 -4.51 11.69
CA ASN A 32 -6.48 -4.81 12.95
C ASN A 32 -7.98 -4.80 12.71
N VAL A 33 -8.61 -5.95 12.92
CA VAL A 33 -10.04 -6.18 12.70
C VAL A 33 -10.78 -6.06 14.02
N TRP A 34 -11.80 -5.22 14.04
CA TRP A 34 -12.57 -4.90 15.22
C TRP A 34 -14.04 -5.26 15.01
N ASP A 35 -14.64 -5.84 16.05
CA ASP A 35 -16.09 -5.85 16.17
C ASP A 35 -16.53 -4.43 16.55
N TRP A 36 -17.28 -3.80 15.65
CA TRP A 36 -17.73 -2.43 15.83
C TRP A 36 -18.77 -2.28 16.95
N THR A 37 -19.58 -3.32 17.18
CA THR A 37 -20.63 -3.31 18.19
C THR A 37 -20.04 -3.40 19.59
N THR A 38 -19.08 -4.31 19.79
CA THR A 38 -18.44 -4.53 21.09
C THR A 38 -17.18 -3.69 21.30
N GLN A 39 -16.67 -3.06 20.23
CA GLN A 39 -15.43 -2.29 20.22
C GLN A 39 -14.19 -3.10 20.63
N CYS A 40 -14.22 -4.40 20.37
CA CYS A 40 -13.15 -5.34 20.70
C CYS A 40 -12.32 -5.67 19.45
N LEU A 41 -11.00 -5.74 19.63
CA LEU A 41 -10.10 -6.32 18.63
C LEU A 41 -10.36 -7.81 18.55
N VAL A 42 -10.71 -8.31 17.36
CA VAL A 42 -11.04 -9.73 17.14
C VAL A 42 -9.94 -10.48 16.39
N GLN A 43 -9.15 -9.78 15.59
CA GLN A 43 -8.10 -10.38 14.78
C GLN A 43 -7.05 -9.33 14.40
N SER A 44 -5.79 -9.74 14.30
CA SER A 44 -4.74 -8.98 13.64
C SER A 44 -4.14 -9.81 12.51
N ILE A 45 -4.02 -9.22 11.32
CA ILE A 45 -3.48 -9.86 10.12
C ILE A 45 -2.13 -9.22 9.82
N ASP A 46 -1.06 -10.01 9.81
CA ASP A 46 0.26 -9.55 9.41
C ASP A 46 0.33 -9.49 7.87
N VAL A 47 0.64 -8.31 7.33
CA VAL A 47 0.79 -8.06 5.88
C VAL A 47 2.25 -7.87 5.45
N GLY A 48 3.21 -8.12 6.36
CA GLY A 48 4.64 -8.17 6.05
C GLY A 48 5.48 -7.19 6.89
N GLU A 49 6.70 -7.60 7.24
CA GLU A 49 7.63 -6.78 8.00
C GLU A 49 7.88 -5.41 7.36
N ASP A 50 7.77 -4.36 8.17
CA ASP A 50 7.89 -2.95 7.78
C ASP A 50 6.97 -2.52 6.62
N SER A 51 5.94 -3.30 6.27
CA SER A 51 5.02 -3.01 5.16
C SER A 51 4.34 -1.65 5.26
N THR A 52 4.10 -1.17 6.49
CA THR A 52 3.50 0.15 6.77
C THR A 52 2.16 0.31 6.03
N PRO A 53 1.14 -0.50 6.38
CA PRO A 53 -0.20 -0.33 5.83
C PRO A 53 -0.74 1.06 6.22
N LEU A 54 -0.89 1.96 5.24
CA LEU A 54 -1.33 3.34 5.49
C LEU A 54 -2.81 3.48 5.14
N GLU A 55 -3.08 3.68 3.85
CA GLU A 55 -4.42 3.94 3.35
C GLU A 55 -5.16 2.62 3.16
N ILE A 56 -6.41 2.57 3.64
CA ILE A 56 -7.28 1.40 3.56
C ILE A 56 -8.64 1.81 3.02
N ARG A 57 -9.18 1.02 2.10
CA ARG A 57 -10.51 1.26 1.53
C ARG A 57 -11.24 -0.05 1.32
N PHE A 58 -12.45 -0.13 1.85
CA PHE A 58 -13.43 -1.12 1.41
C PHE A 58 -13.90 -0.80 0.00
N LEU A 59 -14.37 -1.83 -0.72
CA LEU A 59 -15.23 -1.60 -1.88
C LEU A 59 -16.45 -0.76 -1.47
N HIS A 60 -16.97 0.03 -2.41
CA HIS A 60 -18.12 0.91 -2.19
C HIS A 60 -19.41 0.12 -2.04
N ASN A 61 -19.53 -1.04 -2.68
CA ASN A 61 -20.66 -1.95 -2.48
C ASN A 61 -20.73 -2.41 -1.01
N PRO A 62 -21.76 -2.03 -0.25
CA PRO A 62 -21.86 -2.37 1.18
C PRO A 62 -22.07 -3.87 1.45
N ASP A 63 -22.50 -4.63 0.44
CA ASP A 63 -22.66 -6.09 0.55
C ASP A 63 -21.34 -6.84 0.30
N ALA A 64 -20.30 -6.16 -0.20
CA ALA A 64 -19.00 -6.75 -0.47
C ALA A 64 -18.10 -6.72 0.77
N ALA A 65 -17.69 -7.89 1.25
CA ALA A 65 -16.73 -8.02 2.35
C ALA A 65 -15.28 -7.99 1.86
N HIS A 66 -14.96 -7.06 0.95
CA HIS A 66 -13.68 -6.93 0.26
C HIS A 66 -13.15 -5.50 0.37
N GLY A 67 -11.83 -5.35 0.33
CA GLY A 67 -11.18 -4.05 0.25
C GLY A 67 -9.69 -4.18 0.00
N PHE A 68 -9.01 -3.04 -0.05
CA PHE A 68 -7.58 -2.96 -0.32
C PHE A 68 -6.86 -2.09 0.70
N VAL A 69 -5.57 -2.36 0.90
CA VAL A 69 -4.68 -1.54 1.71
C VAL A 69 -3.38 -1.28 0.95
N GLY A 70 -2.92 -0.03 0.97
CA GLY A 70 -1.61 0.36 0.47
C GLY A 70 -0.54 0.15 1.54
N CYS A 71 0.49 -0.65 1.22
CA CYS A 71 1.65 -0.87 2.06
C CYS A 71 2.81 0.00 1.55
N THR A 72 3.00 1.15 2.19
CA THR A 72 3.81 2.26 1.68
C THR A 72 5.27 1.88 1.44
N PHE A 73 5.91 1.23 2.42
CA PHE A 73 7.32 0.88 2.32
C PHE A 73 7.56 -0.32 1.42
N GLU A 74 6.61 -1.25 1.36
CA GLU A 74 6.68 -2.40 0.45
C GLU A 74 6.34 -2.00 -1.00
N SER A 75 5.74 -0.83 -1.23
CA SER A 75 5.26 -0.40 -2.55
C SER A 75 4.26 -1.40 -3.16
N SER A 76 3.30 -1.85 -2.35
CA SER A 76 2.36 -2.90 -2.72
C SER A 76 0.92 -2.53 -2.34
N ILE A 77 -0.04 -3.20 -2.99
CA ILE A 77 -1.44 -3.22 -2.56
C ILE A 77 -1.77 -4.64 -2.14
N HIS A 78 -2.38 -4.77 -0.97
CA HIS A 78 -2.94 -6.02 -0.48
C HIS A 78 -4.47 -5.97 -0.57
N HIS A 79 -5.07 -7.05 -1.07
CA HIS A 79 -6.49 -7.29 -1.05
C HIS A 79 -6.84 -7.99 0.26
N PHE A 80 -7.72 -7.40 1.06
CA PHE A 80 -8.26 -8.04 2.26
C PHE A 80 -9.73 -8.39 2.07
N PHE A 81 -10.13 -9.54 2.58
CA PHE A 81 -11.48 -10.06 2.41
C PHE A 81 -11.89 -11.00 3.55
N LYS A 82 -13.19 -11.19 3.69
CA LYS A 82 -13.77 -12.14 4.64
C LYS A 82 -13.89 -13.53 4.00
N LYS A 83 -13.33 -14.55 4.64
CA LYS A 83 -13.46 -15.96 4.24
C LYS A 83 -14.83 -16.53 4.60
N GLU A 84 -15.15 -17.68 4.03
CA GLU A 84 -16.38 -18.44 4.32
C GLU A 84 -16.52 -18.82 5.80
N ASP A 85 -15.39 -19.09 6.49
CA ASP A 85 -15.36 -19.37 7.92
C ASP A 85 -15.62 -18.14 8.83
N GLY A 86 -15.79 -16.97 8.21
CA GLY A 86 -16.08 -15.70 8.88
C GLY A 86 -14.86 -14.92 9.33
N SER A 87 -13.65 -15.48 9.25
CA SER A 87 -12.40 -14.77 9.56
C SER A 87 -11.94 -13.92 8.38
N TRP A 88 -11.10 -12.91 8.66
CA TRP A 88 -10.54 -12.05 7.63
C TRP A 88 -9.17 -12.54 7.19
N THR A 89 -8.77 -12.24 5.97
CA THR A 89 -7.42 -12.51 5.47
C THR A 89 -6.99 -11.38 4.55
N ALA A 90 -5.69 -11.30 4.25
CA ALA A 90 -5.14 -10.39 3.27
C ALA A 90 -4.11 -11.11 2.39
N GLU A 91 -4.04 -10.71 1.14
CA GLU A 91 -3.07 -11.22 0.18
C GLU A 91 -2.51 -10.08 -0.65
N LYS A 92 -1.22 -10.16 -1.01
CA LYS A 92 -0.59 -9.17 -1.87
C LYS A 92 -1.01 -9.40 -3.32
N VAL A 93 -1.64 -8.39 -3.93
CA VAL A 93 -2.20 -8.48 -5.27
C VAL A 93 -1.53 -7.55 -6.28
N ILE A 94 -0.88 -6.48 -5.82
CA ILE A 94 -0.09 -5.59 -6.65
C ILE A 94 1.27 -5.38 -5.97
N GLN A 95 2.34 -5.57 -6.74
CA GLN A 95 3.70 -5.18 -6.35
C GLN A 95 4.25 -4.21 -7.38
N ILE A 96 4.68 -3.03 -6.93
CA ILE A 96 5.44 -2.11 -7.76
C ILE A 96 6.92 -2.39 -7.52
N PRO A 97 7.70 -2.78 -8.56
CA PRO A 97 9.10 -3.13 -8.37
C PRO A 97 9.93 -1.88 -8.05
N ASN A 98 10.97 -2.06 -7.23
CA ASN A 98 11.99 -1.03 -7.04
C ASN A 98 12.74 -0.79 -8.37
N LYS A 99 13.17 0.45 -8.59
CA LYS A 99 14.03 0.81 -9.73
C LYS A 99 15.46 0.97 -9.24
N ALA A 100 16.44 0.42 -9.97
CA ALA A 100 17.85 0.70 -9.68
C ALA A 100 18.20 2.10 -10.20
N VAL A 101 18.80 2.94 -9.36
CA VAL A 101 19.02 4.37 -9.65
C VAL A 101 20.40 4.87 -9.22
N THR A 102 20.89 5.92 -9.89
CA THR A 102 21.96 6.80 -9.37
C THR A 102 21.38 8.16 -9.00
N GLY A 103 22.11 8.95 -8.20
CA GLY A 103 21.67 10.29 -7.78
C GLY A 103 20.59 10.29 -6.69
N TRP A 104 20.33 9.13 -6.08
CA TRP A 104 19.41 8.92 -4.96
C TRP A 104 20.17 8.41 -3.73
N TYR A 105 19.52 8.47 -2.56
CA TYR A 105 20.10 8.04 -1.27
C TYR A 105 20.45 6.55 -1.23
N PHE A 106 19.73 5.72 -1.98
CA PHE A 106 19.91 4.27 -2.08
C PHE A 106 20.14 3.82 -3.52
N PRO A 107 20.77 2.65 -3.74
CA PRO A 107 20.91 2.07 -5.07
C PRO A 107 19.55 1.66 -5.68
N GLU A 108 18.57 1.38 -4.83
CA GLU A 108 17.20 1.04 -5.23
C GLU A 108 16.21 2.08 -4.73
N MET A 109 15.31 2.53 -5.60
CA MET A 109 14.23 3.45 -5.29
C MET A 109 12.89 2.72 -5.29
N PRO A 110 12.21 2.60 -4.13
CA PRO A 110 10.84 2.08 -4.07
C PRO A 110 9.86 3.07 -4.70
N SER A 111 8.67 2.61 -5.05
CA SER A 111 7.64 3.49 -5.61
C SER A 111 7.02 4.39 -4.54
N PHE A 112 6.92 3.84 -3.32
CA PHE A 112 6.36 4.49 -2.14
C PHE A 112 4.89 4.86 -2.36
N VAL A 113 4.02 3.83 -2.35
CA VAL A 113 2.58 4.00 -2.56
C VAL A 113 1.98 4.73 -1.36
N THR A 114 1.63 6.00 -1.52
CA THR A 114 1.13 6.84 -0.42
C THR A 114 -0.38 6.82 -0.27
N ASP A 115 -1.10 6.78 -1.40
CA ASP A 115 -2.56 6.78 -1.41
C ASP A 115 -3.06 6.04 -2.65
N PHE A 116 -4.30 5.57 -2.56
CA PHE A 116 -5.04 5.04 -3.70
C PHE A 116 -6.53 5.32 -3.53
N LEU A 117 -7.28 5.33 -4.62
CA LEU A 117 -8.73 5.46 -4.64
C LEU A 117 -9.35 4.31 -5.41
N ILE A 118 -10.59 3.96 -5.05
CA ILE A 118 -11.41 2.98 -5.76
C ILE A 118 -12.50 3.75 -6.52
N SER A 119 -12.72 3.45 -7.80
CA SER A 119 -13.82 4.03 -8.56
C SER A 119 -15.17 3.64 -7.95
N LEU A 120 -16.18 4.49 -8.09
CA LEU A 120 -17.49 4.27 -7.45
C LEU A 120 -18.23 3.01 -7.94
N ASP A 121 -17.83 2.47 -9.08
CA ASP A 121 -18.33 1.20 -9.63
C ASP A 121 -17.49 -0.02 -9.21
N ASP A 122 -16.56 0.15 -8.26
CA ASP A 122 -15.66 -0.89 -7.73
C ASP A 122 -14.78 -1.59 -8.77
N ARG A 123 -14.63 -0.99 -9.94
CA ARG A 123 -13.93 -1.60 -11.07
C ARG A 123 -12.44 -1.24 -11.15
N PHE A 124 -12.05 -0.08 -10.63
CA PHE A 124 -10.70 0.43 -10.79
C PHE A 124 -10.08 0.90 -9.47
N ILE A 125 -8.80 0.59 -9.30
CA ILE A 125 -7.93 1.26 -8.34
C ILE A 125 -7.07 2.29 -9.08
N TYR A 126 -6.95 3.48 -8.52
CA TYR A 126 -5.99 4.51 -8.92
C TYR A 126 -5.00 4.71 -7.78
N LEU A 127 -3.72 4.43 -7.99
CA LEU A 127 -2.70 4.55 -6.93
C LEU A 127 -1.60 5.54 -7.32
N SER A 128 -1.10 6.28 -6.34
CA SER A 128 -0.01 7.24 -6.51
C SER A 128 1.33 6.66 -6.05
N ASN A 129 2.29 6.57 -6.96
CA ASN A 129 3.68 6.20 -6.65
C ASN A 129 4.49 7.47 -6.39
N PHE A 130 4.61 7.86 -5.13
CA PHE A 130 5.12 9.18 -4.75
C PHE A 130 6.58 9.41 -5.17
N LEU A 131 7.46 8.42 -5.00
CA LEU A 131 8.87 8.57 -5.33
C LEU A 131 9.14 8.39 -6.83
N HIS A 132 8.48 7.42 -7.47
CA HIS A 132 8.62 7.20 -8.91
C HIS A 132 8.03 8.35 -9.73
N GLY A 133 6.95 8.97 -9.26
CA GLY A 133 6.29 10.05 -9.98
C GLY A 133 5.34 9.57 -11.05
N ASP A 134 4.47 8.61 -10.71
CA ASP A 134 3.43 8.15 -11.62
C ASP A 134 2.15 7.75 -10.88
N VAL A 135 1.03 7.88 -11.59
CA VAL A 135 -0.28 7.37 -11.17
C VAL A 135 -0.61 6.16 -12.04
N ARG A 136 -1.03 5.06 -11.42
CA ARG A 136 -1.43 3.84 -12.13
C ARG A 136 -2.89 3.53 -11.92
N GLN A 137 -3.53 3.02 -12.97
CA GLN A 137 -4.88 2.50 -12.94
C GLN A 137 -4.83 0.98 -13.08
N TYR A 138 -5.44 0.26 -12.14
CA TYR A 138 -5.61 -1.19 -12.17
C TYR A 138 -7.10 -1.53 -12.28
N ASP A 139 -7.46 -2.42 -13.21
CA ASP A 139 -8.78 -3.08 -13.22
C ASP A 139 -8.80 -4.12 -12.11
N VAL A 140 -9.76 -4.01 -11.21
CA VAL A 140 -9.98 -4.88 -10.04
C VAL A 140 -11.35 -5.55 -10.07
N THR A 141 -11.93 -5.73 -11.26
CA THR A 141 -13.16 -6.52 -11.44
C THR A 141 -13.03 -7.91 -10.82
N ASP A 142 -11.83 -8.48 -10.89
CA ASP A 142 -11.38 -9.57 -10.02
C ASP A 142 -10.42 -9.01 -8.96
N PRO A 143 -10.86 -8.84 -7.70
CA PRO A 143 -10.02 -8.29 -6.63
C PRO A 143 -8.77 -9.13 -6.33
N HIS A 144 -8.79 -10.42 -6.64
CA HIS A 144 -7.67 -11.35 -6.44
C HIS A 144 -6.62 -11.23 -7.54
N CYS A 145 -6.97 -10.68 -8.71
CA CYS A 145 -6.06 -10.54 -9.85
C CYS A 145 -6.17 -9.16 -10.54
N PRO A 146 -5.73 -8.07 -9.88
CA PRO A 146 -5.67 -6.75 -10.47
C PRO A 146 -4.81 -6.69 -11.73
N ARG A 147 -5.29 -5.97 -12.75
CA ARG A 147 -4.59 -5.84 -14.04
C ARG A 147 -4.28 -4.37 -14.33
N LEU A 148 -3.01 -4.05 -14.57
CA LEU A 148 -2.61 -2.70 -14.97
C LEU A 148 -3.27 -2.33 -16.31
N THR A 149 -3.99 -1.21 -16.35
CA THR A 149 -4.70 -0.74 -17.55
C THR A 149 -4.29 0.66 -17.99
N GLY A 150 -3.65 1.44 -17.12
CA GLY A 150 -3.18 2.77 -17.45
C GLY A 150 -2.09 3.26 -16.52
N GLN A 151 -1.24 4.15 -17.03
CA GLN A 151 -0.17 4.79 -16.27
C GLN A 151 0.09 6.18 -16.84
N VAL A 152 0.25 7.17 -15.96
CA VAL A 152 0.63 8.53 -16.33
C VAL A 152 1.74 9.00 -15.40
N PHE A 153 2.82 9.53 -15.97
CA PHE A 153 3.94 10.08 -15.21
C PHE A 153 3.68 11.55 -14.87
N VAL A 154 3.82 11.89 -13.59
CA VAL A 154 3.65 13.23 -13.04
C VAL A 154 4.41 13.36 -11.71
N GLY A 155 5.35 14.31 -11.66
CA GLY A 155 6.12 14.62 -10.44
C GLY A 155 7.16 13.56 -10.09
N GLY A 156 7.33 13.29 -8.79
CA GLY A 156 8.32 12.36 -8.25
C GLY A 156 9.77 12.78 -8.44
N ASN A 157 10.68 11.82 -8.29
CA ASN A 157 12.12 12.03 -8.41
C ASN A 157 12.66 11.66 -9.80
N ILE A 158 11.88 10.91 -10.60
CA ILE A 158 12.28 10.42 -11.91
C ILE A 158 11.66 11.33 -12.98
N TYR A 159 12.32 12.45 -13.26
CA TYR A 159 11.92 13.38 -14.30
C TYR A 159 13.10 13.69 -15.23
N LYS A 160 12.77 14.13 -16.45
CA LYS A 160 13.75 14.44 -17.49
C LYS A 160 14.72 15.53 -17.01
N ASP A 161 16.02 15.31 -17.22
CA ASP A 161 17.11 16.20 -16.82
C ASP A 161 17.21 16.40 -15.28
N GLY A 162 16.62 15.50 -14.50
CA GLY A 162 16.71 15.48 -13.03
C GLY A 162 18.01 14.87 -12.50
N VAL A 163 18.19 14.96 -11.18
CA VAL A 163 19.38 14.43 -10.47
C VAL A 163 19.39 12.90 -10.44
N VAL A 164 18.22 12.27 -10.38
CA VAL A 164 18.08 10.81 -10.32
C VAL A 164 18.02 10.22 -11.72
N THR A 165 18.86 9.21 -11.97
CA THR A 165 18.85 8.45 -13.24
C THR A 165 18.52 6.99 -12.99
N VAL A 166 17.55 6.45 -13.73
CA VAL A 166 17.22 5.02 -13.70
C VAL A 166 18.25 4.24 -14.50
N ILE A 167 18.89 3.28 -13.86
CA ILE A 167 19.88 2.36 -14.45
C ILE A 167 19.19 1.08 -14.92
N LYS A 168 18.19 0.62 -14.15
CA LYS A 168 17.39 -0.58 -14.44
C LYS A 168 15.97 -0.40 -13.92
N ASP A 169 15.01 -0.74 -14.78
CA ASP A 169 13.58 -0.84 -14.47
C ASP A 169 13.21 -2.30 -14.17
#